data_AF-A0A4Z0M0M9-F1
#
_entry.id   AF-A0A4Z0M0M9-F1
#
_cell.length_a   1.000
_cell.length_b   1.000
_cell.length_c   1.000
_cell.angle_alpha   90.00
_cell.angle_beta   90.00
_cell.angle_gamma   90.00
#
_symmetry.space_group_name_H-M   'P 1'
#
loop_
_entity.id
_entity.type
_entity.pdbx_description
1 polymer ?
#
loop_
_entity_poly.entity_id
_entity_poly.type
_entity_poly.pdbx_seq_one_letter_code
_entity_poly.pdbx_strand_id
1 'polypeptide(L)' 'MVIHLKKLTMLLGMLLVNSPAFAHGHHAHGAPMTEVEQKAAAGVFDDANVR' A
#
# COMPACT_ATOMS: atom_id res chain seq x y z
N MET A 1 -10.01 -40.24 2.46
CA MET A 1 -9.16 -39.46 3.39
C MET A 1 -7.92 -38.86 2.72
N VAL A 2 -7.13 -39.64 1.96
CA VAL A 2 -5.86 -39.18 1.32
C VAL A 2 -6.04 -38.06 0.28
N ILE A 3 -7.10 -38.12 -0.54
CA ILE A 3 -7.46 -37.08 -1.53
C ILE A 3 -7.84 -35.74 -0.89
N HIS A 4 -8.38 -35.74 0.33
CA HIS A 4 -8.69 -34.51 1.07
C HIS A 4 -7.43 -33.87 1.65
N LEU A 5 -6.50 -34.71 2.12
CA LEU A 5 -5.21 -34.24 2.63
C LEU A 5 -4.38 -33.57 1.52
N LYS A 6 -4.32 -34.16 0.31
CA LYS A 6 -3.62 -33.56 -0.84
C LYS A 6 -4.14 -32.17 -1.22
N LYS A 7 -5.47 -32.01 -1.26
CA LYS A 7 -6.11 -30.71 -1.55
C LYS A 7 -5.83 -29.68 -0.46
N LEU A 8 -5.88 -30.11 0.81
CA LEU A 8 -5.55 -29.27 1.95
C LEU A 8 -4.07 -28.80 1.91
N THR A 9 -3.15 -29.70 1.62
CA THR A 9 -1.71 -29.38 1.49
C THR A 9 -1.44 -28.41 0.35
N MET A 10 -2.12 -28.55 -0.79
CA MET A 10 -1.98 -27.63 -1.92
C MET A 10 -2.49 -26.23 -1.57
N LEU A 11 -3.68 -26.13 -0.96
CA LEU A 11 -4.25 -24.86 -0.52
C LEU A 11 -3.34 -24.17 0.51
N LEU A 12 -2.80 -24.93 1.47
CA LEU A 12 -1.91 -24.41 2.50
C LEU A 12 -0.57 -23.96 1.93
N GLY A 13 0.01 -24.71 0.99
CA GLY A 13 1.24 -24.31 0.30
C GLY A 13 1.05 -23.03 -0.51
N MET A 14 -0.08 -22.87 -1.20
CA MET A 14 -0.39 -21.62 -1.89
C MET A 14 -0.53 -20.47 -0.89
N LEU A 15 -1.23 -20.65 0.24
CA LEU A 15 -1.41 -19.59 1.24
C LEU A 15 -0.06 -19.10 1.82
N LEU A 16 0.86 -20.01 2.11
CA LEU A 16 2.13 -19.70 2.80
C LEU A 16 3.18 -19.03 1.90
N VAL A 17 3.12 -19.21 0.58
CA VAL A 17 4.12 -18.65 -0.37
C VAL A 17 3.78 -17.23 -0.83
N ASN A 18 2.57 -16.73 -0.58
CA ASN A 18 2.09 -15.41 -1.06
C ASN A 18 2.51 -14.20 -0.19
N SER A 19 3.32 -14.39 0.86
CA SER A 19 3.74 -13.30 1.76
C SER A 19 4.44 -12.09 1.11
N PRO A 20 5.31 -12.19 0.08
CA PRO A 20 6.03 -11.02 -0.43
C PRO A 20 5.14 -10.03 -1.21
N ALA A 21 3.96 -10.44 -1.67
CA ALA A 21 3.01 -9.54 -2.32
C ALA A 21 2.42 -8.48 -1.36
N PHE A 22 2.47 -8.73 -0.04
CA PHE A 22 1.96 -7.82 0.98
C PHE A 22 3.09 -7.03 1.71
N ALA A 23 4.36 -7.30 1.39
CA ALA A 23 5.50 -6.72 2.08
C ALA A 23 5.75 -5.23 1.75
N HIS A 24 5.06 -4.66 0.75
CA HIS A 24 5.22 -3.26 0.32
C HIS A 24 4.02 -2.39 0.73
N GLY A 25 3.68 -2.43 2.02
CA GLY A 25 2.63 -1.58 2.61
C GLY A 25 3.18 -0.23 3.08
N HIS A 26 2.51 0.86 2.68
CA HIS A 26 2.63 2.23 3.21
C HIS A 26 3.97 2.94 2.95
N HIS A 27 4.22 3.31 1.68
CA HIS A 27 5.23 4.31 1.31
C HIS A 27 4.72 5.76 1.49
N ALA A 28 3.49 5.94 1.93
CA ALA A 28 2.97 7.27 2.23
C ALA A 28 3.57 7.75 3.55
N HIS A 29 4.08 8.98 3.56
CA HIS A 29 4.55 9.62 4.77
C HIS A 29 3.61 10.79 5.10
N GLY A 30 2.80 10.61 6.14
CA GLY A 30 1.89 11.65 6.64
C GLY A 30 0.54 11.71 5.94
N ALA A 31 -0.20 12.78 6.21
CA ALA A 31 -1.48 13.04 5.57
C ALA A 31 -1.30 13.35 4.07
N PRO A 32 -2.23 12.94 3.20
CA PRO A 32 -2.23 13.37 1.81
C PRO A 32 -2.30 14.89 1.71
N MET A 33 -1.59 15.46 0.74
CA MET A 33 -1.62 16.89 0.48
C MET A 33 -3.00 17.32 0.00
N THR A 34 -3.49 18.43 0.53
CA THR A 34 -4.63 19.17 0.00
C THR A 34 -4.33 19.71 -1.40
N GLU A 35 -5.36 20.10 -2.15
CA GLU A 35 -5.15 20.70 -3.48
C GLU A 35 -4.27 21.96 -3.44
N VAL A 36 -4.36 22.74 -2.35
CA VAL A 36 -3.53 23.95 -2.16
C VAL A 36 -2.07 23.56 -1.95
N GLU A 37 -1.80 22.56 -1.10
CA GLU A 37 -0.44 22.05 -0.86
C GLU A 37 0.15 21.40 -2.11
N GLN A 38 -0.66 20.72 -2.94
CA GLN A 38 -0.24 20.18 -4.24
C GLN A 38 0.20 21.28 -5.20
N LYS A 39 -0.55 22.39 -5.29
CA LYS A 39 -0.16 23.55 -6.10
C LYS A 39 1.09 24.23 -5.56
N ALA A 40 1.17 24.38 -4.23
CA ALA A 40 2.35 24.95 -3.58
C ALA A 40 3.61 24.10 -3.83
N ALA A 41 3.51 22.77 -3.77
CA ALA A 41 4.58 21.85 -4.10
C ALA A 41 5.02 21.94 -5.58
N ALA A 42 4.11 22.33 -6.48
CA ALA A 42 4.41 22.62 -7.87
C ALA A 42 4.94 24.05 -8.12
N GLY A 43 5.18 24.84 -7.06
CA GLY A 43 5.66 26.22 -7.14
C GLY A 43 4.58 27.25 -7.44
N VAL A 44 3.30 26.90 -7.32
CA VAL A 44 2.16 27.81 -7.53
C VAL A 44 1.45 28.03 -6.20
N PHE A 45 1.73 29.16 -5.56
CA PHE A 45 1.09 29.55 -4.30
C PHE A 45 1.02 31.08 -4.17
N ASP A 46 0.07 31.55 -3.38
CA ASP A 46 -0.01 32.95 -2.99
C ASP A 46 0.84 33.21 -1.74
N ASP A 47 1.49 34.38 -1.66
CA ASP A 47 2.27 34.80 -0.48
C ASP A 47 1.46 34.76 0.82
N ALA A 48 0.16 35.02 0.74
CA ALA A 48 -0.75 34.96 1.89
C ALA A 48 -0.87 33.55 2.51
N ASN A 49 -0.53 32.50 1.76
CA ASN A 49 -0.54 31.11 2.23
C ASN A 49 0.80 30.69 2.86
N VAL A 50 1.83 31.55 2.80
CA VAL A 50 3.12 31.31 3.47
C VAL A 50 2.97 31.55 4.97
N ARG A 51 3.53 30.64 5.76
CA ARG A 51 3.53 30.67 7.23
C ARG A 51 4.93 30.45 7.77
#